data_AF-A0A9D9I1F1-F1
#
_entry.id   AF-A0A9D9I1F1-F1
#
_cell.length_a   1.000
_cell.length_b   1.000
_cell.length_c   1.000
_cell.angle_alpha   90.00
_cell.angle_beta   90.00
_cell.angle_gamma   90.00
#
_symmetry.space_group_name_H-M   'P 1'
#
loop_
_entity.id
_entity.type
_entity.pdbx_description
1 polymer ?
#
loop_
_entity_poly.entity_id
_entity_poly.type
_entity_poly.pdbx_seq_one_letter_code
_entity_poly.pdbx_strand_id
1 'polypeptide(L)' 'LVKKFDIEVNILYGNIDFLKGKPLGKLVISLAGTKEHIEEAMEYIRTIGVEMEVMRG' A
#
# COMPACT_ATOMS: atom_id res chain seq x y z
N LEU A 1 -2.37 4.24 7.11
CA LEU A 1 -0.95 4.02 6.76
C LEU A 1 -0.12 5.19 7.25
N VAL A 2 -0.04 6.30 6.51
CA VAL A 2 0.79 7.50 6.84
C VAL A 2 0.77 7.89 8.32
N LYS A 3 -0.37 8.35 8.85
CA LYS A 3 -0.47 8.77 10.27
C LYS A 3 -0.36 7.63 11.29
N LYS A 4 -0.65 6.39 10.88
CA LYS A 4 -0.75 5.24 11.80
C LYS A 4 0.63 4.65 12.09
N PHE A 5 1.51 4.66 11.10
CA PHE A 5 2.82 4.03 11.18
C PHE A 5 3.95 5.05 10.98
N ASP A 6 3.66 6.34 10.89
CA ASP A 6 4.68 7.38 10.66
C ASP A 6 5.57 7.06 9.44
N ILE A 7 4.90 6.88 8.29
CA ILE A 7 5.54 6.59 7.00
C ILE A 7 5.07 7.57 5.93
N GLU A 8 5.92 7.81 4.94
CA GLU A 8 5.55 8.48 3.70
C GLU A 8 5.09 7.44 2.67
N VAL A 9 4.05 7.80 1.90
CA VAL A 9 3.49 6.96 0.84
C VAL A 9 3.41 7.79 -0.43
N ASN A 10 4.12 7.36 -1.47
CA ASN A 10 4.01 7.96 -2.80
C ASN A 10 3.37 6.98 -3.77
N ILE A 11 2.48 7.46 -4.62
CA ILE A 11 1.85 6.66 -5.68
C ILE A 11 2.72 6.78 -6.93
N LEU A 12 3.27 5.65 -7.39
CA LEU A 12 4.11 5.59 -8.59
C LEU A 12 3.27 5.27 -9.83
N TYR A 13 2.25 4.44 -9.66
CA TYR A 13 1.30 4.08 -10.71
C TYR A 13 -0.03 3.66 -10.08
N GLY A 14 -1.14 4.00 -10.71
CA GLY A 14 -2.46 3.57 -10.28
C GLY A 14 -3.42 3.46 -11.45
N ASN A 15 -4.08 2.31 -11.55
CA ASN A 15 -5.26 2.14 -12.37
C ASN A 15 -6.33 1.51 -11.50
N ILE A 16 -7.28 2.33 -11.05
CA ILE A 16 -8.38 1.94 -10.17
C ILE A 16 -9.67 2.40 -10.82
N ASP A 17 -10.59 1.47 -11.00
CA ASP A 17 -11.96 1.72 -11.44
C ASP A 17 -12.94 1.36 -10.32
N PHE A 18 -14.14 1.92 -10.35
CA PHE A 18 -15.17 1.70 -9.33
C PHE A 18 -16.35 0.94 -9.93
N LEU A 19 -16.32 -0.39 -9.82
CA LEU A 19 -17.42 -1.23 -10.28
C LEU A 19 -18.42 -1.45 -9.14
N LYS A 20 -19.66 -1.00 -9.31
CA LYS A 20 -20.74 -1.11 -8.31
C LYS A 20 -20.32 -0.56 -6.92
N GLY A 21 -19.54 0.54 -6.93
CA GLY A 21 -19.05 1.21 -5.73
C GLY A 21 -17.87 0.52 -5.03
N LYS A 22 -17.32 -0.57 -5.59
CA LYS A 22 -16.11 -1.22 -5.07
C LYS A 22 -14.90 -0.86 -5.94
N PRO A 23 -13.76 -0.48 -5.34
CA PRO A 23 -12.54 -0.24 -6.09
C PRO A 23 -12.00 -1.56 -6.65
N LEU A 24 -11.67 -1.56 -7.94
CA LEU A 24 -11.04 -2.66 -8.66
C LEU A 24 -9.87 -2.13 -9.46
N GLY A 25 -8.69 -2.73 -9.31
CA GLY A 25 -7.52 -2.28 -10.04
C GLY A 25 -6.20 -2.62 -9.36
N LYS A 26 -5.14 -1.95 -9.81
CA LYS A 26 -3.78 -2.10 -9.29
C LYS A 26 -3.20 -0.75 -8.89
N LEU A 27 -2.45 -0.75 -7.80
CA LEU A 27 -1.75 0.42 -7.29
C LEU A 27 -0.31 0.02 -6.97
N VAL A 28 0.65 0.77 -7.50
CA VAL A 28 2.07 0.66 -7.16
C VAL A 28 2.44 1.89 -6.35
N ILE A 29 2.96 1.65 -5.15
CA ILE A 29 3.34 2.70 -4.21
C ILE A 29 4.77 2.48 -3.73
N SER A 30 5.46 3.56 -3.37
CA SER A 30 6.68 3.50 -2.57
C SER A 30 6.37 3.90 -1.13
N LEU A 31 6.90 3.13 -0.17
CA LEU A 31 6.85 3.45 1.25
C LEU A 31 8.23 3.93 1.70
N ALA A 32 8.28 5.00 2.49
CA ALA A 32 9.51 5.48 3.12
C ALA A 32 9.27 5.75 4.61
N GLY A 33 10.26 5.42 5.44
CA GLY A 33 10.16 5.45 6.90
C GLY A 33 11.21 4.52 7.52
N THR A 34 11.12 4.27 8.83
CA THR A 34 11.98 3.28 9.48
C THR A 34 11.61 1.87 9.02
N LYS A 35 12.55 0.93 9.14
CA LYS A 35 12.32 -0.46 8.73
C LYS A 35 11.15 -1.06 9.51
N GLU A 36 11.10 -0.83 10.82
CA GLU A 36 10.07 -1.31 11.73
C GLU A 36 8.69 -0.79 11.31
N HIS A 37 8.56 0.52 11.05
CA HIS A 37 7.30 1.12 10.63
C HIS A 37 6.83 0.64 9.25
N ILE A 38 7.76 0.45 8.32
CA ILE A 38 7.43 -0.13 7.01
C ILE A 38 6.94 -1.56 7.19
N GLU A 39 7.60 -2.39 8.01
CA GLU A 39 7.18 -3.77 8.28
C GLU A 39 5.79 -3.85 8.92
N GLU A 40 5.49 -2.99 9.90
CA GLU A 40 4.16 -2.89 10.52
C GLU A 40 3.08 -2.46 9.52
N ALA A 41 3.40 -1.48 8.66
CA ALA A 41 2.48 -1.03 7.63
C ALA A 41 2.19 -2.12 6.59
N MET A 42 3.23 -2.87 6.18
CA MET A 42 3.12 -4.02 5.28
C MET A 42 2.25 -5.13 5.87
N GLU A 43 2.41 -5.44 7.16
CA GLU A 43 1.58 -6.43 7.86
C GLU A 43 0.13 -5.96 7.91
N TYR A 44 -0.11 -4.69 8.25
CA TYR A 44 -1.46 -4.15 8.23
C TYR A 44 -2.11 -4.25 6.86
N ILE A 45 -1.40 -3.93 5.77
CA ILE A 45 -1.90 -4.06 4.39
C ILE A 45 -2.32 -5.50 4.08
N ARG A 46 -1.56 -6.50 4.51
CA ARG A 46 -1.92 -7.92 4.35
C ARG A 46 -3.25 -8.28 5.01
N THR A 47 -3.59 -7.63 6.13
CA THR A 47 -4.86 -7.88 6.83
C THR A 47 -6.10 -7.29 6.15
N ILE A 48 -5.93 -6.34 5.22
CA ILE A 48 -7.05 -5.61 4.59
C ILE A 48 -7.62 -6.37 3.38
N GLY A 49 -7.14 -7.59 3.11
CA GLY A 49 -7.62 -8.44 2.02
C GLY A 49 -7.21 -7.96 0.63
N VAL A 50 -6.12 -7.19 0.54
CA VAL A 50 -5.50 -6.83 -0.74
C VAL A 50 -4.34 -7.78 -1.03
N GLU A 51 -4.24 -8.25 -2.27
CA GLU A 51 -3.06 -8.98 -2.73
C GLU A 51 -1.90 -8.00 -2.86
N MET A 52 -0.74 -8.40 -2.33
CA MET A 52 0.45 -7.55 -2.30
C MET A 52 1.68 -8.32 -2.78
N GLU A 53 2.48 -7.68 -3.62
CA GLU A 53 3.77 -8.16 -4.08
C GLU A 53 4.85 -7.11 -3.77
N VAL A 54 5.99 -7.56 -3.24
CA VAL A 54 7.15 -6.69 -2.99
C VAL A 54 8.08 -6.75 -4.18
N MET A 55 8.19 -5.64 -4.91
CA MET A 55 9.13 -5.51 -6.02
C MET A 55 10.52 -5.19 -5.46
N ARG A 56 11.51 -6.04 -5.75
CA ARG A 56 12.92 -5.75 -5.46
C ARG A 56 13.54 -5.10 -6.69
N GLY A 57 14.05 -3.88 -6.51
CA GLY A 57 14.91 -3.19 -7.48
C GLY A 57 16.38 -3.39 -7.14
#